data_AF-A0A9D5S5K4-F1
#
_entry.id   AF-A0A9D5S5K4-F1
#
_cell.length_a   1.000
_cell.length_b   1.000
_cell.length_c   1.000
_cell.angle_alpha   90.00
_cell.angle_beta   90.00
_cell.angle_gamma   90.00
#
_symmetry.space_group_name_H-M   'P 1'
#
loop_
_entity.id
_entity.type
_entity.pdbx_description
1 polymer ?
#
loop_
_entity_poly.entity_id
_entity_poly.type
_entity_poly.pdbx_seq_one_letter_code
_entity_poly.pdbx_strand_id
1 'polypeptide(L)'
;MKEKATFDINFWKSFSWFLLLVIVICCLPWLLAKHAWIDFSSTGEIGDTIGGIMGPFVAIAAAGLTFIAFWVQYKANIQQRHDIAIERFESNLFEMIHVQQEITNGLSVEDQTSGVTKLIKGRDVFRYTYEELPLRIYVGNGTALYRLNDALKNDDEVKMRLDLTKGLWFLDHYYRHLYRIFKYIDDANPLIIASEKKYVYSSIVRATLSPYELVMLYYNGFSHPKFKDLIERYAILNNIRHTWLASFDDQKLIKKKVQKGYLPSLDEDRDMSREYKKGAFVYTA
;
A
#
# COMPACT_ATOMS: atom_id res chain seq x y z
N MET A 1 4.94 10.52 -14.09
CA MET A 1 5.39 9.92 -15.37
C MET A 1 4.29 10.14 -16.41
N LYS A 2 4.58 10.76 -17.56
CA LYS A 2 3.59 10.87 -18.65
C LYS A 2 3.34 9.47 -19.22
N GLU A 3 2.13 8.96 -19.10
CA GLU A 3 1.68 7.75 -19.82
C GLU A 3 2.02 7.90 -21.30
N LYS A 4 2.90 7.04 -21.82
CA LYS A 4 3.10 6.95 -23.26
C LYS A 4 1.87 6.25 -23.81
N ALA A 5 0.92 7.05 -24.32
CA ALA A 5 -0.25 6.55 -25.03
C ALA A 5 0.12 5.38 -25.96
N THR A 6 -0.70 4.34 -25.96
CA THR A 6 -0.49 3.12 -26.75
C THR A 6 -0.27 3.48 -28.23
N PHE A 7 -1.04 4.45 -28.73
CA PHE A 7 -0.89 5.10 -30.04
C PHE A 7 -0.04 6.36 -29.94
N ASP A 8 1.28 6.19 -29.85
CA ASP A 8 2.20 7.31 -29.87
C ASP A 8 2.49 7.80 -31.30
N ILE A 9 3.16 8.96 -31.42
CA ILE A 9 3.54 9.55 -32.72
C ILE A 9 4.41 8.60 -33.53
N ASN A 10 5.19 7.73 -32.87
CA ASN A 10 6.04 6.75 -33.55
C ASN A 10 5.22 5.61 -34.17
N PHE A 11 4.15 5.17 -33.50
CA PHE A 11 3.19 4.23 -34.06
C PHE A 11 2.56 4.76 -35.35
N TRP A 12 2.02 5.99 -35.33
CA TRP A 12 1.40 6.60 -36.51
C TRP A 12 2.38 6.80 -37.67
N LYS A 13 3.63 7.17 -37.38
CA LYS A 13 4.70 7.25 -38.40
C LYS A 13 4.99 5.89 -39.03
N SER A 14 5.14 4.84 -38.22
CA SER A 14 5.42 3.48 -38.70
C SER A 14 4.24 2.91 -39.50
N PHE A 15 3.02 3.13 -39.03
CA PHE A 15 1.79 2.72 -39.72
C PHE A 15 1.63 3.44 -41.07
N SER A 16 1.93 4.73 -41.15
CA SER A 16 1.87 5.49 -42.40
C SER A 16 2.89 4.99 -43.44
N TRP A 17 4.11 4.64 -43.02
CA TRP A 17 5.12 4.03 -43.90
C TRP A 17 4.68 2.66 -44.41
N PHE A 18 4.09 1.86 -43.53
CA PHE A 18 3.55 0.56 -43.89
C PHE A 18 2.40 0.67 -44.92
N LEU A 19 1.47 1.61 -44.70
CA LEU A 19 0.36 1.86 -45.63
C LEU A 19 0.85 2.28 -47.02
N LEU A 20 1.88 3.14 -47.07
CA LEU A 20 2.51 3.57 -48.31
C LEU A 20 3.13 2.37 -49.05
N LEU A 21 3.80 1.46 -48.35
CA LEU A 21 4.38 0.24 -48.91
C LEU A 21 3.30 -0.68 -49.50
N VAL A 22 2.15 -0.83 -48.83
CA VAL A 22 1.01 -1.60 -49.36
C VAL A 22 0.43 -0.96 -50.63
N ILE A 23 0.25 0.37 -50.65
CA ILE A 23 -0.23 1.09 -51.83
C ILE A 23 0.71 0.89 -53.02
N VAL A 24 2.03 0.97 -52.79
CA VAL A 24 3.04 0.73 -53.82
C VAL A 24 2.97 -0.70 -54.36
N ILE A 25 2.81 -1.70 -53.49
CA ILE A 25 2.60 -3.10 -53.89
C ILE A 25 1.33 -3.25 -54.73
N CYS A 26 0.22 -2.63 -54.34
CA CYS A 26 -1.02 -2.70 -55.12
C CYS A 26 -0.92 -2.01 -56.50
N CYS A 27 -0.04 -1.01 -56.67
CA CYS A 27 0.17 -0.33 -57.95
C CYS A 27 1.19 -1.03 -58.87
N LEU A 28 2.04 -1.93 -58.35
CA LEU A 28 3.06 -2.67 -59.11
C LEU A 28 2.50 -3.51 -60.28
N PRO A 29 1.36 -4.23 -60.16
CA PRO A 29 0.76 -4.96 -61.26
C PRO A 29 0.40 -4.07 -62.45
N TRP A 30 -0.16 -2.88 -62.20
CA TRP A 30 -0.50 -1.93 -63.24
C TRP A 30 0.75 -1.40 -63.96
N LEU A 31 1.84 -1.16 -63.23
CA LEU A 31 3.12 -0.72 -63.78
C LEU A 31 3.77 -1.80 -64.66
N LEU A 32 3.80 -3.05 -64.19
CA LEU A 32 4.40 -4.17 -64.89
C LEU A 32 3.57 -4.60 -66.11
N ALA A 33 2.25 -4.60 -66.00
CA ALA A 33 1.34 -4.93 -67.11
C ALA A 33 1.44 -3.93 -68.27
N LYS A 34 1.72 -2.64 -67.99
CA LYS A 34 1.84 -1.61 -69.03
C LYS A 34 3.15 -1.69 -69.84
N HIS A 35 4.18 -2.34 -69.30
CA HIS A 35 5.52 -2.41 -69.91
C HIS A 35 5.89 -3.78 -70.49
N ALA A 36 5.01 -4.78 -70.34
CA ALA A 36 5.21 -6.10 -70.94
C ALA A 36 4.68 -6.13 -72.38
N TRP A 37 5.58 -6.26 -73.36
CA TRP A 37 5.26 -6.64 -74.75
C TRP A 37 4.86 -8.12 -74.86
N ILE A 38 3.88 -8.57 -74.07
CA ILE A 38 3.41 -9.96 -74.06
C ILE A 38 1.92 -9.94 -74.43
N ASP A 39 1.55 -10.69 -75.47
CA ASP A 39 0.18 -10.83 -75.95
C ASP A 39 -0.59 -11.77 -75.01
N PHE A 40 -1.50 -11.22 -74.21
CA PHE A 40 -2.22 -11.90 -73.15
C PHE A 40 -3.66 -12.26 -73.57
N SER A 41 -3.79 -13.07 -74.62
CA SER A 41 -5.09 -13.53 -75.14
C SER A 41 -5.74 -14.65 -74.32
N SER A 42 -5.03 -15.23 -73.34
CA SER A 42 -5.53 -16.22 -72.37
C SER A 42 -5.54 -15.60 -70.96
N THR A 43 -6.73 -15.40 -70.38
CA THR A 43 -6.90 -14.74 -69.07
C THR A 43 -6.35 -15.55 -67.89
N GLY A 44 -6.07 -16.85 -68.06
CA GLY A 44 -5.51 -17.72 -67.02
C GLY A 44 -4.05 -17.41 -66.69
N GLU A 45 -3.22 -17.24 -67.71
CA GLU A 45 -1.76 -17.03 -67.56
C GLU A 45 -1.42 -15.65 -66.94
N ILE A 46 -2.30 -14.67 -67.13
CA ILE A 46 -2.23 -13.36 -66.46
C ILE A 46 -2.38 -13.54 -64.94
N GLY A 47 -3.38 -14.33 -64.53
CA GLY A 47 -3.67 -14.62 -63.13
C GLY A 47 -2.49 -15.29 -62.42
N ASP A 48 -1.87 -16.28 -63.08
CA ASP A 48 -0.73 -17.02 -62.54
C ASP A 48 0.52 -16.15 -62.40
N THR A 49 0.80 -15.28 -63.38
CA THR A 49 1.95 -14.36 -63.34
C THR A 49 1.77 -13.27 -62.28
N ILE A 50 0.59 -12.67 -62.19
CA ILE A 50 0.28 -11.67 -61.15
C ILE A 50 0.31 -12.33 -59.77
N GLY A 51 -0.29 -13.50 -59.59
CA GLY A 51 -0.28 -14.22 -58.32
C GLY A 51 1.13 -14.61 -57.86
N GLY A 52 1.95 -15.13 -58.78
CA GLY A 52 3.34 -15.51 -58.49
C GLY A 52 4.24 -14.34 -58.11
N ILE A 53 4.10 -13.19 -58.78
CA ILE A 53 4.87 -11.98 -58.47
C ILE A 53 4.34 -11.31 -57.19
N MET A 54 3.02 -11.25 -56.99
CA MET A 54 2.40 -10.54 -55.87
C MET A 54 2.45 -11.32 -54.55
N GLY A 55 2.45 -12.65 -54.59
CA GLY A 55 2.46 -13.51 -53.40
C GLY A 55 3.53 -13.12 -52.37
N PRO A 56 4.82 -13.02 -52.75
CA PRO A 56 5.89 -12.60 -51.84
C PRO A 56 5.67 -11.20 -51.24
N PHE A 57 5.19 -10.23 -52.02
CA PHE A 57 4.94 -8.87 -51.53
C PHE A 57 3.78 -8.82 -50.54
N VAL A 58 2.68 -9.52 -50.85
CA VAL A 58 1.55 -9.66 -49.93
C VAL A 58 1.98 -10.37 -48.65
N ALA A 59 2.82 -11.40 -48.74
CA ALA A 59 3.35 -12.10 -47.58
C ALA A 59 4.24 -11.21 -46.70
N ILE A 60 5.11 -10.37 -47.29
CA ILE A 60 5.93 -9.39 -46.55
C ILE A 60 5.04 -8.35 -45.87
N ALA A 61 4.02 -7.85 -46.58
CA ALA A 61 3.05 -6.91 -46.01
C ALA A 61 2.29 -7.55 -44.83
N ALA A 62 1.81 -8.78 -44.99
CA ALA A 62 1.12 -9.52 -43.93
C ALA A 62 2.03 -9.78 -42.72
N ALA A 63 3.29 -10.14 -42.93
CA ALA A 63 4.29 -10.29 -41.87
C ALA A 63 4.54 -8.97 -41.14
N GLY A 64 4.63 -7.85 -41.87
CA GLY A 64 4.77 -6.51 -41.30
C GLY A 64 3.56 -6.10 -40.43
N LEU A 65 2.33 -6.31 -40.91
CA LEU A 65 1.11 -6.07 -40.13
C LEU A 65 1.09 -6.92 -38.85
N THR A 66 1.43 -8.20 -39.00
CA THR A 66 1.46 -9.14 -37.89
C THR A 66 2.49 -8.71 -36.83
N PHE A 67 3.68 -8.27 -37.26
CA PHE A 67 4.69 -7.72 -36.35
C PHE A 67 4.20 -6.46 -35.63
N ILE A 68 3.56 -5.52 -36.34
CA ILE A 68 3.00 -4.31 -35.73
C ILE A 68 1.91 -4.67 -34.71
N ALA A 69 1.03 -5.61 -35.03
CA ALA A 69 -0.01 -6.09 -34.12
C ALA A 69 0.59 -6.69 -32.85
N PHE A 70 1.60 -7.57 -32.98
CA PHE A 70 2.31 -8.14 -31.84
C PHE A 70 3.07 -7.08 -31.03
N TRP A 71 3.65 -6.08 -31.68
CA TRP A 71 4.33 -4.98 -30.99
C TRP A 71 3.37 -4.15 -30.14
N VAL A 72 2.19 -3.81 -30.68
CA VAL A 72 1.13 -3.13 -29.93
C VAL A 72 0.65 -3.98 -28.77
N GLN A 73 0.43 -5.28 -28.99
CA GLN A 73 0.03 -6.21 -27.95
C GLN A 73 1.09 -6.34 -26.85
N TYR A 74 2.38 -6.39 -27.22
CA TYR A 74 3.50 -6.41 -26.28
C TYR A 74 3.54 -5.15 -25.40
N LYS A 75 3.40 -3.96 -26.01
CA LYS A 75 3.33 -2.69 -25.27
C LYS A 75 2.12 -2.65 -24.33
N ALA A 76 0.95 -3.08 -24.79
CA ALA A 76 -0.25 -3.18 -23.97
C ALA A 76 -0.07 -4.17 -22.81
N ASN A 77 0.61 -5.30 -23.04
CA ASN A 77 0.89 -6.29 -22.00
C ASN A 77 1.80 -5.74 -20.90
N ILE A 78 2.80 -4.91 -21.23
CA ILE A 78 3.65 -4.27 -20.21
C ILE A 78 2.82 -3.37 -19.29
N GLN A 79 1.95 -2.53 -19.86
CA GLN A 79 1.07 -1.67 -19.08
C GLN A 79 0.13 -2.51 -18.20
N GLN A 80 -0.49 -3.52 -18.79
CA GLN A 80 -1.37 -4.44 -18.07
C GLN A 80 -0.67 -5.13 -16.90
N ARG A 81 0.60 -5.53 -17.04
CA ARG A 81 1.38 -6.13 -15.94
C ARG A 81 1.57 -5.17 -14.77
N HIS A 82 1.73 -3.88 -15.05
CA HIS A 82 1.84 -2.86 -14.03
C HIS A 82 0.51 -2.67 -13.29
N ASP A 83 -0.60 -2.55 -14.02
CA ASP A 83 -1.93 -2.37 -13.44
C ASP A 83 -2.33 -3.59 -12.59
N ILE A 84 -2.09 -4.80 -13.09
CA ILE A 84 -2.27 -6.05 -12.34
C ILE A 84 -1.43 -6.06 -11.05
N ALA A 85 -0.22 -5.50 -11.06
CA ALA A 85 0.63 -5.48 -9.88
C ALA A 85 0.06 -4.54 -8.80
N ILE A 86 -0.52 -3.40 -9.20
CA ILE A 86 -1.23 -2.49 -8.29
C ILE A 86 -2.49 -3.18 -7.74
N GLU A 87 -3.32 -3.76 -8.59
CA GLU A 87 -4.54 -4.47 -8.17
C GLU A 87 -4.23 -5.61 -7.19
N ARG A 88 -3.17 -6.38 -7.44
CA ARG A 88 -2.71 -7.44 -6.51
C ARG A 88 -2.25 -6.87 -5.18
N PHE A 89 -1.52 -5.76 -5.20
CA PHE A 89 -1.09 -5.09 -3.97
C PHE A 89 -2.31 -4.62 -3.16
N GLU A 90 -3.26 -3.95 -3.81
CA GLU A 90 -4.47 -3.44 -3.16
C GLU A 90 -5.34 -4.58 -2.63
N SER A 91 -5.59 -5.60 -3.43
CA SER A 91 -6.33 -6.79 -3.01
C SER A 91 -5.70 -7.44 -1.78
N ASN A 92 -4.38 -7.68 -1.79
CA ASN A 92 -3.69 -8.24 -0.63
C ASN A 92 -3.78 -7.32 0.59
N LEU A 93 -3.63 -6.01 0.41
CA LEU A 93 -3.75 -5.05 1.51
C LEU A 93 -5.15 -5.08 2.13
N PHE A 94 -6.21 -5.09 1.32
CA PHE A 94 -7.59 -5.13 1.80
C PHE A 94 -7.91 -6.45 2.50
N GLU A 95 -7.39 -7.57 2.01
CA GLU A 95 -7.48 -8.86 2.72
C GLU A 95 -6.77 -8.81 4.08
N MET A 96 -5.58 -8.22 4.16
CA MET A 96 -4.91 -8.05 5.45
C MET A 96 -5.72 -7.13 6.40
N ILE A 97 -6.34 -6.06 5.89
CA ILE A 97 -7.22 -5.21 6.71
C ILE A 97 -8.44 -6.02 7.19
N HIS A 98 -9.02 -6.85 6.34
CA HIS A 98 -10.13 -7.73 6.71
C HIS A 98 -9.73 -8.70 7.83
N VAL A 99 -8.61 -9.42 7.67
CA VAL A 99 -8.05 -10.30 8.70
C VAL A 99 -7.77 -9.55 10.01
N GLN A 100 -7.29 -8.30 9.93
CA GLN A 100 -7.11 -7.47 11.14
C GLN A 100 -8.42 -7.20 11.87
N GLN A 101 -9.50 -6.92 11.14
CA GLN A 101 -10.83 -6.74 11.74
C GLN A 101 -11.37 -8.04 12.34
N GLU A 102 -11.13 -9.19 11.70
CA GLU A 102 -11.47 -10.50 12.27
C GLU A 102 -10.70 -10.78 13.56
N ILE A 103 -9.38 -10.55 13.59
CA ILE A 103 -8.57 -10.66 14.81
C ILE A 103 -9.16 -9.78 15.90
N THR A 104 -9.48 -8.53 15.57
CA THR A 104 -10.06 -7.55 16.49
C THR A 104 -11.38 -8.04 17.05
N ASN A 105 -12.30 -8.49 16.19
CA ASN A 105 -13.62 -8.98 16.58
C ASN A 105 -13.58 -10.29 17.35
N GLY A 106 -12.55 -11.12 17.11
CA GLY A 106 -12.29 -12.36 17.83
C GLY A 106 -11.66 -12.18 19.21
N LEU A 107 -11.18 -10.98 19.56
CA LEU A 107 -10.68 -10.71 20.91
C LEU A 107 -11.80 -10.89 21.94
N SER A 108 -11.47 -11.57 23.03
CA SER A 108 -12.37 -11.69 24.18
C SER A 108 -11.59 -11.77 25.48
N VAL A 109 -12.14 -11.14 26.51
CA VAL A 109 -11.60 -11.17 27.88
C VAL A 109 -12.76 -11.46 28.81
N GLU A 110 -12.59 -12.49 29.65
CA GLU A 110 -13.51 -12.81 30.73
C GLU A 110 -12.99 -12.23 32.03
N ASP A 111 -13.77 -11.35 32.64
CA ASP A 111 -13.49 -10.78 33.95
C ASP A 111 -14.40 -11.42 34.99
N GLN A 112 -13.79 -12.01 36.02
CA GLN A 112 -14.47 -12.67 37.14
C GLN A 112 -14.29 -11.91 38.47
N THR A 113 -13.69 -10.71 38.47
CA THR A 113 -13.31 -10.00 39.71
C THR A 113 -14.49 -9.58 40.60
N SER A 114 -15.72 -9.51 40.07
CA SER A 114 -16.90 -9.07 40.82
C SER A 114 -17.89 -10.19 41.16
N GLY A 115 -17.50 -11.47 41.02
CA GLY A 115 -18.41 -12.62 41.20
C GLY A 115 -19.45 -12.80 40.09
N VAL A 116 -19.50 -11.88 39.13
CA VAL A 116 -20.26 -11.97 37.88
C VAL A 116 -19.26 -12.02 36.73
N THR A 117 -19.37 -13.04 35.87
CA THR A 117 -18.54 -13.15 34.66
C THR A 117 -18.96 -12.08 33.66
N LYS A 118 -18.14 -11.03 33.51
CA LYS A 118 -18.29 -10.02 32.45
C LYS A 118 -17.48 -10.48 31.25
N LEU A 119 -18.16 -10.72 30.12
CA LEU A 119 -17.53 -11.08 28.86
C LEU A 119 -17.38 -9.84 28.00
N ILE A 120 -16.15 -9.36 27.84
CA ILE A 120 -15.81 -8.25 26.94
C ILE A 120 -15.35 -8.84 25.61
N LYS A 121 -15.85 -8.31 24.49
CA LYS A 121 -15.53 -8.82 23.14
C LYS A 121 -15.16 -7.70 22.17
N GLY A 122 -14.42 -8.06 21.14
CA GLY A 122 -14.15 -7.19 20.02
C GLY A 122 -13.36 -5.94 20.43
N ARG A 123 -13.76 -4.79 19.86
CA ARG A 123 -13.12 -3.49 20.12
C ARG A 123 -13.25 -2.99 21.57
N ASP A 124 -14.26 -3.44 22.30
CA ASP A 124 -14.45 -3.04 23.71
C ASP A 124 -13.34 -3.60 24.61
N VAL A 125 -12.66 -4.66 24.16
CA VAL A 125 -11.50 -5.22 24.86
C VAL A 125 -10.41 -4.16 25.05
N PHE A 126 -10.16 -3.29 24.08
CA PHE A 126 -9.13 -2.25 24.21
C PHE A 126 -9.48 -1.23 25.29
N ARG A 127 -10.74 -0.80 25.34
CA ARG A 127 -11.23 0.11 26.38
C ARG A 127 -11.12 -0.54 27.76
N TYR A 128 -11.65 -1.75 27.91
CA TYR A 128 -11.61 -2.49 29.16
C TYR A 128 -10.17 -2.71 29.62
N THR A 129 -9.28 -3.10 28.72
CA THR A 129 -7.84 -3.29 28.99
C THR A 129 -7.17 -2.02 29.49
N TYR A 130 -7.52 -0.87 28.89
CA TYR A 130 -6.93 0.40 29.22
C TYR A 130 -7.46 0.99 30.55
N GLU A 131 -8.78 0.93 30.76
CA GLU A 131 -9.47 1.63 31.86
C GLU A 131 -9.73 0.76 33.09
N GLU A 132 -10.00 -0.53 32.90
CA GLU A 132 -10.59 -1.40 33.92
C GLU A 132 -9.69 -2.57 34.31
N LEU A 133 -8.95 -3.16 33.36
CA LEU A 133 -8.20 -4.40 33.57
C LEU A 133 -7.08 -4.20 34.62
N PRO A 134 -7.13 -4.95 35.73
CA PRO A 134 -6.06 -4.95 36.72
C PRO A 134 -4.86 -5.76 36.21
N LEU A 135 -3.72 -5.09 36.02
CA LEU A 135 -2.46 -5.69 35.61
C LEU A 135 -1.53 -5.85 36.81
N ARG A 136 -0.79 -6.97 36.83
CA ARG A 136 0.29 -7.16 37.79
C ARG A 136 1.55 -6.50 37.26
N ILE A 137 2.00 -5.47 37.97
CA ILE A 137 3.18 -4.70 37.60
C ILE A 137 4.24 -4.87 38.70
N TYR A 138 5.49 -5.04 38.26
CA TYR A 138 6.64 -5.09 39.15
C TYR A 138 7.08 -3.67 39.45
N VAL A 139 7.01 -3.27 40.72
CA VAL A 139 7.48 -1.95 41.18
C VAL A 139 8.53 -2.20 42.25
N GLY A 140 9.80 -1.93 41.94
CA GLY A 140 10.93 -2.30 42.79
C GLY A 140 11.02 -3.81 43.03
N ASN A 141 11.02 -4.23 44.31
CA ASN A 141 11.10 -5.64 44.71
C ASN A 141 9.71 -6.29 44.94
N GLY A 142 8.60 -5.59 44.70
CA GLY A 142 7.24 -6.07 44.93
C GLY A 142 6.41 -6.19 43.64
N THR A 143 5.27 -6.88 43.74
CA THR A 143 4.22 -6.85 42.70
C THR A 143 2.97 -6.19 43.25
N ALA A 144 2.41 -5.26 42.50
CA ALA A 144 1.16 -4.59 42.84
C ALA A 144 0.21 -4.65 41.65
N LEU A 145 -1.09 -4.57 41.96
CA LEU A 145 -2.16 -4.63 40.99
C LEU A 145 -2.57 -3.19 40.63
N TYR A 146 -2.36 -2.79 39.38
CA TYR A 146 -2.71 -1.47 38.88
C TYR A 146 -3.56 -1.57 37.63
N ARG A 147 -4.48 -0.62 37.46
CA ARG A 147 -5.10 -0.39 36.14
C ARG A 147 -4.04 0.14 35.20
N LEU A 148 -4.10 -0.25 33.93
CA LEU A 148 -3.08 0.13 32.95
C LEU A 148 -2.92 1.65 32.84
N ASN A 149 -4.01 2.39 32.68
CA ASN A 149 -3.97 3.85 32.63
C ASN A 149 -3.30 4.46 33.87
N ASP A 150 -3.61 3.97 35.07
CA ASP A 150 -3.03 4.50 36.30
C ASP A 150 -1.55 4.13 36.45
N ALA A 151 -1.13 2.97 35.96
CA ALA A 151 0.28 2.60 35.91
C ALA A 151 1.07 3.49 34.94
N LEU A 152 0.54 3.72 33.74
CA LEU A 152 1.14 4.58 32.72
C LEU A 152 1.24 6.05 33.14
N LYS A 153 0.43 6.50 34.10
CA LYS A 153 0.55 7.84 34.72
C LYS A 153 1.76 7.98 35.63
N ASN A 154 2.05 6.93 36.40
CA ASN A 154 2.93 7.02 37.56
C ASN A 154 4.30 6.37 37.35
N ASP A 155 4.43 5.53 36.32
CA ASP A 155 5.65 4.75 36.10
C ASP A 155 6.06 4.77 34.61
N ASP A 156 7.18 5.44 34.31
CA ASP A 156 7.75 5.49 32.97
C ASP A 156 8.35 4.15 32.51
N GLU A 157 8.74 3.25 33.42
CA GLU A 157 9.22 1.92 33.02
C GLU A 157 8.08 1.08 32.42
N VAL A 158 6.86 1.25 32.92
CA VAL A 158 5.66 0.58 32.38
C VAL A 158 5.41 1.02 30.94
N LYS A 159 5.64 2.30 30.62
CA LYS A 159 5.53 2.80 29.24
C LYS A 159 6.52 2.10 28.30
N MET A 160 7.74 1.87 28.76
CA MET A 160 8.80 1.27 27.94
C MET A 160 8.68 -0.25 27.79
N ARG A 161 8.03 -0.93 28.75
CA ARG A 161 7.95 -2.40 28.84
C ARG A 161 6.51 -2.90 28.80
N LEU A 162 5.63 -2.19 28.11
CA LEU A 162 4.21 -2.52 28.06
C LEU A 162 3.97 -3.93 27.50
N ASP A 163 4.75 -4.31 26.48
CA ASP A 163 4.74 -5.65 25.88
C ASP A 163 5.12 -6.77 26.86
N LEU A 164 5.93 -6.48 27.88
CA LEU A 164 6.32 -7.42 28.93
C LEU A 164 5.31 -7.46 30.08
N THR A 165 4.26 -6.65 30.05
CA THR A 165 3.27 -6.59 31.12
C THR A 165 2.39 -7.84 31.12
N LYS A 166 2.50 -8.64 32.18
CA LYS A 166 1.69 -9.84 32.38
C LYS A 166 0.20 -9.46 32.37
N GLY A 167 -0.52 -9.99 31.39
CA GLY A 167 -1.94 -9.75 31.20
C GLY A 167 -2.30 -9.14 29.83
N LEU A 168 -1.31 -8.69 29.04
CA LEU A 168 -1.58 -8.09 27.71
C LEU A 168 -1.24 -9.00 26.52
N TRP A 169 -0.74 -10.22 26.78
CA TRP A 169 -0.31 -11.19 25.76
C TRP A 169 -1.39 -11.53 24.71
N PHE A 170 -2.67 -11.41 25.07
CA PHE A 170 -3.77 -11.65 24.13
C PHE A 170 -3.84 -10.59 23.01
N LEU A 171 -3.18 -9.43 23.16
CA LEU A 171 -3.05 -8.41 22.12
C LEU A 171 -1.81 -8.58 21.24
N ASP A 172 -0.89 -9.50 21.56
CA ASP A 172 0.36 -9.68 20.82
C ASP A 172 0.11 -10.01 19.35
N HIS A 173 -0.88 -10.87 19.09
CA HIS A 173 -1.26 -11.23 17.73
C HIS A 173 -1.82 -10.03 16.96
N TYR A 174 -2.66 -9.22 17.63
CA TYR A 174 -3.24 -8.00 17.07
C TYR A 174 -2.16 -6.99 16.64
N TYR A 175 -1.19 -6.68 17.52
CA TYR A 175 -0.15 -5.70 17.19
C TYR A 175 0.84 -6.23 16.16
N ARG A 176 1.19 -7.52 16.23
CA ARG A 176 2.08 -8.14 15.24
C ARG A 176 1.46 -8.10 13.85
N HIS A 177 0.17 -8.40 13.74
CA HIS A 177 -0.51 -8.35 12.46
C HIS A 177 -0.69 -6.92 11.96
N LEU A 178 -1.05 -5.97 12.84
CA LEU A 178 -1.13 -4.55 12.50
C LEU A 178 0.21 -4.00 11.98
N TYR A 179 1.31 -4.31 12.67
CA TYR A 179 2.67 -3.99 12.21
C TYR A 179 2.94 -4.57 10.83
N ARG A 180 2.54 -5.82 10.57
CA ARG A 180 2.74 -6.46 9.26
C ARG A 180 1.99 -5.75 8.14
N ILE A 181 0.79 -5.22 8.40
CA ILE A 181 0.05 -4.41 7.41
C ILE A 181 0.82 -3.15 7.05
N PHE A 182 1.24 -2.36 8.05
CA PHE A 182 2.01 -1.15 7.78
C PHE A 182 3.37 -1.46 7.14
N LYS A 183 4.00 -2.57 7.54
CA LYS A 183 5.25 -3.01 6.94
C LYS A 183 5.08 -3.45 5.48
N TYR A 184 3.96 -4.08 5.14
CA TYR A 184 3.62 -4.43 3.76
C TYR A 184 3.51 -3.18 2.87
N ILE A 185 2.90 -2.11 3.37
CA ILE A 185 2.82 -0.82 2.68
C ILE A 185 4.22 -0.20 2.52
N ASP A 186 5.02 -0.22 3.59
CA ASP A 186 6.38 0.33 3.59
C ASP A 186 7.30 -0.40 2.60
N ASP A 187 7.22 -1.72 2.55
CA ASP A 187 8.01 -2.60 1.68
C ASP A 187 7.54 -2.61 0.21
N ALA A 188 6.41 -1.97 -0.10
CA ALA A 188 5.89 -1.94 -1.47
C ALA A 188 6.92 -1.34 -2.44
N ASN A 189 7.09 -1.98 -3.60
CA ASN A 189 8.08 -1.60 -4.60
C ASN A 189 7.83 -0.15 -5.07
N PRO A 190 8.80 0.77 -4.91
CA PRO A 190 8.66 2.17 -5.33
C PRO A 190 8.38 2.38 -6.82
N LEU A 191 8.74 1.41 -7.68
CA LEU A 191 8.45 1.44 -9.11
C LEU A 191 6.97 1.16 -9.43
N ILE A 192 6.23 0.58 -8.48
CA ILE A 192 4.82 0.21 -8.62
C ILE A 192 3.97 1.17 -7.76
N ILE A 193 4.35 1.35 -6.50
CA ILE A 193 3.64 2.19 -5.52
C ILE A 193 4.55 3.35 -5.13
N ALA A 194 4.20 4.54 -5.63
CA ALA A 194 4.90 5.77 -5.29
C ALA A 194 4.73 6.13 -3.79
N SER A 195 5.70 6.85 -3.23
CA SER A 195 5.76 7.14 -1.79
C SER A 195 4.52 7.88 -1.26
N GLU A 196 3.95 8.79 -2.06
CA GLU A 196 2.72 9.51 -1.71
C GLU A 196 1.51 8.57 -1.57
N LYS A 197 1.46 7.50 -2.38
CA LYS A 197 0.40 6.50 -2.31
C LYS A 197 0.54 5.64 -1.05
N LYS A 198 1.76 5.37 -0.58
CA LYS A 198 1.99 4.64 0.67
C LYS A 198 1.31 5.32 1.85
N TYR A 199 1.46 6.64 1.97
CA TYR A 199 0.76 7.41 3.01
C TYR A 199 -0.77 7.29 2.90
N VAL A 200 -1.31 7.36 1.69
CA VAL A 200 -2.76 7.18 1.46
C VAL A 200 -3.21 5.80 1.93
N TYR A 201 -2.53 4.72 1.56
CA TYR A 201 -2.86 3.36 2.04
C TYR A 201 -2.75 3.23 3.56
N SER A 202 -1.70 3.78 4.18
CA SER A 202 -1.56 3.78 5.64
C SER A 202 -2.71 4.55 6.31
N SER A 203 -3.20 5.62 5.69
CA SER A 203 -4.33 6.38 6.19
C SER A 203 -5.65 5.59 6.15
N ILE A 204 -5.83 4.72 5.15
CA ILE A 204 -6.96 3.78 5.05
C ILE A 204 -6.90 2.76 6.18
N VAL A 205 -5.74 2.14 6.41
CA VAL A 205 -5.55 1.20 7.54
C VAL A 205 -5.86 1.88 8.87
N ARG A 206 -5.31 3.08 9.09
CA ARG A 206 -5.57 3.88 10.30
C ARG A 206 -7.06 4.16 10.50
N ALA A 207 -7.80 4.46 9.43
CA ALA A 207 -9.24 4.74 9.53
C ALA A 207 -10.06 3.55 10.03
N THR A 208 -9.50 2.33 9.99
CA THR A 208 -10.13 1.13 10.52
C THR A 208 -9.93 0.95 12.04
N LEU A 209 -9.02 1.72 12.64
CA LEU A 209 -8.68 1.66 14.06
C LEU A 209 -9.59 2.55 14.90
N SER A 210 -10.10 2.01 15.99
CA SER A 210 -10.88 2.70 17.01
C SER A 210 -10.01 3.64 17.86
N PRO A 211 -10.62 4.60 18.57
CA PRO A 211 -9.86 5.53 19.40
C PRO A 211 -9.04 4.84 20.51
N TYR A 212 -9.56 3.78 21.16
CA TYR A 212 -8.80 3.05 22.18
C TYR A 212 -7.70 2.18 21.58
N GLU A 213 -7.87 1.67 20.36
CA GLU A 213 -6.78 1.00 19.63
C GLU A 213 -5.63 1.96 19.34
N LEU A 214 -5.91 3.22 18.95
CA LEU A 214 -4.89 4.24 18.76
C LEU A 214 -4.18 4.62 20.07
N VAL A 215 -4.91 4.74 21.18
CA VAL A 215 -4.32 5.01 22.50
C VAL A 215 -3.42 3.86 22.96
N MET A 216 -3.88 2.63 22.81
CA MET A 216 -3.08 1.47 23.20
C MET A 216 -1.88 1.27 22.26
N LEU A 217 -2.04 1.54 20.96
CA LEU A 217 -0.95 1.56 19.98
C LEU A 217 0.12 2.60 20.31
N TYR A 218 -0.28 3.80 20.77
CA TYR A 218 0.65 4.83 21.23
C TYR A 218 1.62 4.28 22.27
N TYR A 219 1.11 3.61 23.31
CA TYR A 219 1.97 3.05 24.36
C TYR A 219 2.72 1.80 23.91
N ASN A 220 2.07 0.90 23.18
CA ASN A 220 2.72 -0.33 22.71
C ASN A 220 3.88 -0.07 21.74
N GLY A 221 3.80 0.99 20.92
CA GLY A 221 4.86 1.32 19.98
C GLY A 221 6.20 1.66 20.64
N PHE A 222 6.23 2.15 21.89
CA PHE A 222 7.49 2.42 22.60
C PHE A 222 8.30 1.15 22.87
N SER A 223 7.63 0.02 23.10
CA SER A 223 8.26 -1.29 23.27
C SER A 223 8.72 -1.91 21.95
N HIS A 224 8.32 -1.35 20.80
CA HIS A 224 8.59 -1.91 19.48
C HIS A 224 9.20 -0.85 18.54
N PRO A 225 10.53 -0.64 18.59
CA PRO A 225 11.22 0.41 17.82
C PRO A 225 10.92 0.40 16.32
N LYS A 226 10.80 -0.81 15.72
CA LYS A 226 10.46 -0.95 14.30
C LYS A 226 9.05 -0.47 13.97
N PHE A 227 8.10 -0.69 14.88
CA PHE A 227 6.73 -0.22 14.68
C PHE A 227 6.63 1.28 14.97
N LYS A 228 7.35 1.78 15.97
CA LYS A 228 7.51 3.21 16.23
C LYS A 228 7.97 3.99 15.00
N ASP A 229 8.96 3.49 14.26
CA ASP A 229 9.42 4.13 13.01
C ASP A 229 8.29 4.25 11.97
N LEU A 230 7.50 3.19 11.77
CA LEU A 230 6.36 3.22 10.86
C LEU A 230 5.26 4.18 11.34
N ILE A 231 4.99 4.21 12.65
CA ILE A 231 4.05 5.14 13.26
C ILE A 231 4.44 6.59 12.97
N GLU A 232 5.73 6.92 13.13
CA GLU A 232 6.28 8.25 12.86
C GLU A 232 6.28 8.59 11.37
N ARG A 233 6.64 7.63 10.51
CA ARG A 233 6.74 7.85 9.06
C ARG A 233 5.39 8.11 8.40
N TYR A 234 4.35 7.38 8.83
CA TYR A 234 3.03 7.41 8.19
C TYR A 234 1.97 8.17 9.00
N ALA A 235 2.37 8.92 10.02
CA ALA A 235 1.48 9.66 10.90
C ALA A 235 0.30 8.82 11.41
N ILE A 236 0.56 7.59 11.85
CA ILE A 236 -0.49 6.62 12.23
C ILE A 236 -1.34 7.14 13.40
N LEU A 237 -0.75 7.94 14.28
CA LEU A 237 -1.43 8.52 15.45
C LEU A 237 -2.08 9.87 15.14
N ASN A 238 -2.15 10.29 13.87
CA ASN A 238 -2.89 11.47 13.49
C ASN A 238 -4.38 11.32 13.92
N ASN A 239 -4.96 12.39 14.46
CA ASN A 239 -6.29 12.43 15.09
C ASN A 239 -6.47 11.58 16.36
N ILE A 240 -5.39 11.17 17.04
CA ILE A 240 -5.50 10.56 18.37
C ILE A 240 -6.20 11.52 19.34
N ARG A 241 -7.12 10.99 20.15
CA ARG A 241 -7.74 11.73 21.25
C ARG A 241 -6.74 11.89 22.39
N HIS A 242 -5.91 12.93 22.31
CA HIS A 242 -4.86 13.20 23.30
C HIS A 242 -5.38 13.28 24.74
N THR A 243 -6.64 13.68 24.96
CA THR A 243 -7.30 13.68 26.28
C THR A 243 -7.48 12.29 26.90
N TRP A 244 -7.36 11.22 26.11
CA TRP A 244 -7.50 9.83 26.55
C TRP A 244 -6.16 9.16 26.85
N LEU A 245 -5.06 9.88 26.71
CA LEU A 245 -3.76 9.40 27.16
C LEU A 245 -3.67 9.45 28.68
N ALA A 246 -2.81 8.60 29.22
CA ALA A 246 -2.70 8.35 30.64
C ALA A 246 -2.13 9.57 31.39
N SER A 247 -0.93 10.01 31.02
CA SER A 247 -0.24 11.12 31.67
C SER A 247 -0.61 12.48 31.06
N PHE A 248 -0.82 13.48 31.92
CA PHE A 248 -1.04 14.87 31.52
C PHE A 248 0.12 15.43 30.67
N ASP A 249 1.35 14.97 30.92
CA ASP A 249 2.52 15.37 30.14
C ASP A 249 2.44 14.87 28.69
N ASP A 250 2.02 13.61 28.49
CA ASP A 250 1.80 13.05 27.16
C ASP A 250 0.72 13.88 26.42
N GLN A 251 -0.38 14.24 27.10
CA GLN A 251 -1.45 15.06 26.51
C GLN A 251 -0.94 16.43 26.05
N LYS A 252 -0.17 17.10 26.91
CA LYS A 252 0.40 18.42 26.65
C LYS A 252 1.44 18.37 25.53
N LEU A 253 2.26 17.31 25.50
CA LEU A 253 3.27 17.09 24.49
C LEU A 253 2.65 16.92 23.10
N ILE A 254 1.64 16.06 22.96
CA ILE A 254 0.93 15.88 21.68
C ILE A 254 0.28 17.20 21.26
N LYS A 255 -0.43 17.86 22.17
CA LYS A 255 -1.09 19.14 21.90
C LYS A 255 -0.10 20.20 21.38
N LYS A 256 1.17 20.17 21.83
CA LYS A 256 2.24 21.02 21.31
C LYS A 256 2.68 20.59 19.90
N LYS A 257 2.92 19.29 19.68
CA LYS A 257 3.44 18.74 18.40
C LYS A 257 2.47 18.86 17.23
N VAL A 258 1.16 18.80 17.48
CA VAL A 258 0.13 18.98 16.43
C VAL A 258 0.03 20.44 15.94
N GLN A 259 0.57 21.41 16.68
CA GLN A 259 0.51 22.81 16.25
C GLN A 259 1.33 23.05 14.97
N LYS A 260 0.80 23.90 14.08
CA LYS A 260 1.45 24.27 12.82
C LYS A 260 2.87 24.82 13.04
N GLY A 261 3.09 25.59 14.10
CA GLY A 261 4.39 26.20 14.43
C GLY A 261 5.45 25.26 15.02
N TYR A 262 5.12 23.99 15.33
CA TYR A 262 6.12 23.04 15.82
C TYR A 262 7.05 22.58 14.70
N LEU A 263 8.36 22.78 14.85
CA LEU A 263 9.34 22.42 13.83
C LEU A 263 9.89 21.00 14.07
N PRO A 264 10.02 20.15 13.02
CA PRO A 264 10.63 18.83 13.16
C PRO A 264 12.06 18.83 13.72
N SER A 265 12.83 19.90 13.48
CA SER A 265 14.18 20.07 14.04
C SER A 265 14.22 20.12 15.57
N LEU A 266 13.08 20.42 16.23
CA LEU A 266 12.98 20.34 17.69
C LEU A 266 13.06 18.90 18.23
N ASP A 267 12.93 17.90 17.36
CA ASP A 267 13.00 16.48 17.72
C ASP A 267 14.34 15.82 17.30
N GLU A 268 15.21 16.50 16.53
CA GLU A 268 16.39 15.87 15.89
C GLU A 268 17.50 15.44 16.86
N ASP A 269 17.68 16.15 17.98
CA ASP A 269 18.77 15.91 18.95
C ASP A 269 18.27 15.50 20.35
N ARG A 270 16.98 15.18 20.49
CA ARG A 270 16.38 14.78 21.76
C ARG A 270 16.30 13.27 21.88
N ASP A 271 16.40 12.77 23.11
CA ASP A 271 16.02 11.39 23.41
C ASP A 271 14.51 11.22 23.21
N MET A 272 14.14 10.49 22.16
CA MET A 272 12.76 10.19 21.77
C MET A 272 12.40 8.73 22.07
N SER A 273 13.10 8.07 22.99
CA SER A 273 12.79 6.69 23.41
C SER A 273 11.40 6.59 24.04
N ARG A 274 10.94 7.65 24.73
CA ARG A 274 9.64 7.72 25.43
C ARG A 274 8.62 8.64 24.76
N GLU A 275 8.93 9.15 23.57
CA GLU A 275 8.09 10.11 22.85
C GLU A 275 8.05 9.82 21.35
N TYR A 276 7.02 10.29 20.67
CA TYR A 276 6.97 10.27 19.20
C TYR A 276 7.40 11.60 18.60
N LYS A 277 8.10 11.56 17.47
CA LYS A 277 8.34 12.74 16.63
C LYS A 277 7.03 13.35 16.13
N LYS A 278 7.05 14.62 15.72
CA LYS A 278 5.89 15.28 15.07
C LYS A 278 5.26 14.44 13.94
N GLY A 279 6.10 13.72 13.18
CA GLY A 279 5.67 12.84 12.09
C GLY A 279 4.58 11.82 12.49
N ALA A 280 4.55 11.36 13.75
CA ALA A 280 3.53 10.41 14.20
C ALA A 280 2.11 10.99 14.21
N PHE A 281 1.98 12.31 14.30
CA PHE A 281 0.69 13.00 14.47
C PHE A 281 0.31 13.84 13.26
N VAL A 282 1.29 14.30 12.48
CA VAL A 282 1.07 15.14 11.30
C VAL A 282 2.01 14.67 10.22
N TYR A 283 1.45 14.29 9.07
CA TYR A 283 2.25 13.94 7.91
C TYR A 283 2.87 15.20 7.32
N THR A 284 4.20 15.19 7.22
CA THR A 284 4.99 16.20 6.53
C THR A 284 5.61 15.52 5.32
N ALA A 285 5.10 15.88 4.14
CA ALA A 285 5.60 15.39 2.85
C ALA A 285 7.04 15.84 2.58
#